data_AF-A0A662W2Y2-F1
#
_entry.id   AF-A0A662W2Y2-F1
#
_cell.length_a   1.000
_cell.length_b   1.000
_cell.length_c   1.000
_cell.angle_alpha   90.00
_cell.angle_beta   90.00
_cell.angle_gamma   90.00
#
_symmetry.space_group_name_H-M   'P 1'
#
loop_
_entity.id
_entity.type
_entity.pdbx_description
1 polymer ?
#
loop_
_entity_poly.entity_id
_entity_poly.type
_entity_poly.pdbx_seq_one_letter_code
_entity_poly.pdbx_strand_id
1 'polypeptide(L)'
;MKLDYQQFEEELRSVLNDNFKERLVNLKKTGNIFSPMFYLVFTRLVELSSIMNDVVLPNEFELIEMFRTRKEFLQLDYNTINETVRRIWFFETKRDKEYGSSKSMEDFLYIIYRMKDIQERIDRVILNNIREWKKDELAKLYFLMIKVFLEIDEEVNEIVNRSMRYEFARMLILNVFPSEKREKIGDLLDQIFLKSQTDLKTAFKSFLEERFEDEKMATLGAYLKELSPIERQAIAKVIESLMIYIE
;
A
#
# COMPACT_ATOMS: atom_id res chain seq x y z
N MET A 1 -13.00 -17.59 -30.22
CA MET A 1 -13.54 -17.30 -28.87
C MET A 1 -12.68 -16.19 -28.28
N LYS A 2 -13.21 -14.97 -28.05
CA LYS A 2 -12.43 -13.80 -27.59
C LYS A 2 -11.85 -14.06 -26.19
N LEU A 3 -10.60 -13.64 -25.95
CA LEU A 3 -10.01 -13.65 -24.61
C LEU A 3 -10.95 -12.89 -23.68
N ASP A 4 -11.35 -13.51 -22.58
CA ASP A 4 -12.10 -12.80 -21.55
C ASP A 4 -11.08 -12.15 -20.62
N TYR A 5 -10.61 -10.98 -21.04
CA TYR A 5 -9.61 -10.22 -20.29
C TYR A 5 -10.10 -9.87 -18.88
N GLN A 6 -11.43 -9.75 -18.67
CA GLN A 6 -11.98 -9.45 -17.35
C GLN A 6 -11.77 -10.63 -16.39
N GLN A 7 -12.04 -11.85 -16.84
CA GLN A 7 -11.83 -13.04 -16.01
C GLN A 7 -10.36 -13.16 -15.57
N PHE A 8 -9.41 -12.94 -16.49
CA PHE A 8 -7.99 -12.99 -16.15
C PHE A 8 -7.59 -11.90 -15.13
N GLU A 9 -8.06 -10.67 -15.32
CA GLU A 9 -7.82 -9.57 -14.37
C GLU A 9 -8.40 -9.90 -12.98
N GLU A 10 -9.61 -10.45 -12.91
CA GLU A 10 -10.25 -10.88 -11.65
C GLU A 10 -9.49 -12.00 -10.95
N GLU A 11 -9.06 -13.02 -11.69
CA GLU A 11 -8.24 -14.11 -11.17
C GLU A 11 -6.93 -13.58 -10.57
N LEU A 12 -6.24 -12.67 -11.26
CA LEU A 12 -5.02 -12.03 -10.75
C LEU A 12 -5.28 -11.21 -9.49
N ARG A 13 -6.34 -10.39 -9.48
CA ARG A 13 -6.74 -9.59 -8.32
C ARG A 13 -7.02 -10.50 -7.11
N SER A 14 -7.62 -11.67 -7.33
CA SER A 14 -7.86 -12.66 -6.28
C SER A 14 -6.58 -13.27 -5.69
N VAL A 15 -5.47 -13.24 -6.43
CA VAL A 15 -4.18 -13.72 -5.91
C VAL A 15 -3.69 -12.82 -4.78
N LEU A 16 -3.82 -11.50 -4.96
CA LEU A 16 -3.41 -10.47 -4.00
C LEU A 16 -4.58 -10.11 -3.08
N ASN A 17 -4.84 -10.98 -2.10
CA ASN A 17 -5.95 -10.83 -1.17
C ASN A 17 -5.83 -9.59 -0.26
N ASP A 18 -6.92 -9.27 0.45
CA ASP A 18 -6.99 -8.08 1.31
C ASP A 18 -5.90 -8.05 2.39
N ASN A 19 -5.54 -9.21 2.95
CA ASN A 19 -4.45 -9.30 3.93
C ASN A 19 -3.10 -8.91 3.30
N PHE A 20 -2.80 -9.34 2.07
CA PHE A 20 -1.61 -8.89 1.36
C PHE A 20 -1.62 -7.36 1.13
N LYS A 21 -2.77 -6.82 0.70
CA LYS A 21 -2.93 -5.38 0.47
C LYS A 21 -2.76 -4.56 1.76
N GLU A 22 -3.32 -5.01 2.87
CA GLU A 22 -3.19 -4.36 4.18
C GLU A 22 -1.72 -4.30 4.63
N ARG A 23 -1.01 -5.43 4.54
CA ARG A 23 0.41 -5.50 4.91
C ARG A 23 1.28 -4.61 4.00
N LEU A 24 0.95 -4.56 2.71
CA LEU A 24 1.61 -3.67 1.76
C LEU A 24 1.41 -2.19 2.10
N VAL A 25 0.20 -1.80 2.52
CA VAL A 25 -0.09 -0.44 3.03
C VAL A 25 0.81 -0.12 4.23
N ASN A 26 0.94 -1.04 5.18
CA ASN A 26 1.79 -0.84 6.35
C ASN A 26 3.27 -0.66 5.98
N LEU A 27 3.80 -1.50 5.09
CA LEU A 27 5.17 -1.39 4.62
C LEU A 27 5.47 -0.05 3.95
N LYS A 28 4.53 0.46 3.14
CA LYS A 28 4.68 1.77 2.50
C LYS A 28 4.63 2.90 3.53
N LYS A 29 3.73 2.82 4.53
CA LYS A 29 3.65 3.82 5.62
C LYS A 29 4.94 3.91 6.43
N THR A 30 5.62 2.79 6.67
CA THR A 30 6.88 2.75 7.42
C THR A 30 8.12 3.08 6.59
N GLY A 31 7.94 3.36 5.29
CA GLY A 31 9.04 3.69 4.39
C GLY A 31 10.00 2.52 4.15
N ASN A 32 9.49 1.28 4.19
CA ASN A 32 10.31 0.12 3.88
C ASN A 32 10.82 0.19 2.43
N ILE A 33 12.12 -0.05 2.26
CA ILE A 33 12.79 0.06 0.95
C ILE A 33 12.36 -1.04 -0.04
N PHE A 34 11.85 -2.15 0.47
CA PHE A 34 11.39 -3.27 -0.34
C PHE A 34 9.88 -3.20 -0.54
N SER A 35 9.46 -3.02 -1.80
CA SER A 35 8.07 -3.10 -2.22
C SER A 35 7.79 -4.48 -2.84
N PRO A 36 6.95 -5.31 -2.22
CA PRO A 36 6.50 -6.58 -2.81
C PRO A 36 5.86 -6.42 -4.19
N MET A 37 5.14 -5.32 -4.42
CA MET A 37 4.55 -5.03 -5.73
C MET A 37 5.62 -4.71 -6.77
N PHE A 38 6.65 -3.96 -6.39
CA PHE A 38 7.79 -3.73 -7.28
C PHE A 38 8.44 -5.05 -7.69
N TYR A 39 8.63 -5.97 -6.75
CA TYR A 39 9.16 -7.30 -7.04
C TYR A 39 8.30 -8.04 -8.08
N LEU A 40 6.98 -8.11 -7.85
CA LEU A 40 6.05 -8.76 -8.77
C LEU A 40 6.09 -8.13 -10.17
N VAL A 41 6.04 -6.80 -10.27
CA VAL A 41 6.10 -6.08 -11.55
C VAL A 41 7.44 -6.34 -12.26
N PHE A 42 8.55 -6.22 -11.54
CA PHE A 42 9.88 -6.43 -12.09
C PHE A 42 10.05 -7.86 -12.62
N THR A 43 9.59 -8.86 -11.86
CA THR A 43 9.58 -10.26 -12.30
C THR A 43 8.81 -10.41 -13.63
N ARG A 44 7.60 -9.84 -13.74
CA ARG A 44 6.80 -9.96 -14.97
C ARG A 44 7.42 -9.23 -16.15
N LEU A 45 8.13 -8.12 -15.92
CA LEU A 45 8.89 -7.44 -16.95
C LEU A 45 10.05 -8.30 -17.48
N VAL A 46 10.78 -8.97 -16.59
CA VAL A 46 11.88 -9.86 -16.98
C VAL A 46 11.34 -11.04 -17.80
N GLU A 47 10.27 -11.69 -17.35
CA GLU A 47 9.67 -12.81 -18.07
C GLU A 47 9.09 -12.40 -19.42
N LEU A 48 8.38 -11.27 -19.48
CA LEU A 48 7.91 -10.69 -20.73
C LEU A 48 9.08 -10.42 -21.68
N SER A 49 10.16 -9.83 -21.17
CA SER A 49 11.37 -9.58 -21.97
C SER A 49 11.97 -10.88 -22.51
N SER A 50 12.06 -11.92 -21.69
CA SER A 50 12.56 -13.24 -22.13
C SER A 50 11.72 -13.85 -23.25
N ILE A 51 10.39 -13.73 -23.17
CA ILE A 51 9.47 -14.18 -24.23
C ILE A 51 9.63 -13.31 -25.49
N MET A 52 9.69 -11.98 -25.32
CA MET A 52 9.80 -11.03 -26.44
C MET A 52 11.11 -11.15 -27.21
N ASN A 53 12.18 -11.59 -26.56
CA ASN A 53 13.51 -11.77 -27.15
C ASN A 53 13.82 -13.23 -27.52
N ASP A 54 12.81 -14.12 -27.52
CA ASP A 54 12.94 -15.54 -27.89
C ASP A 54 13.98 -16.31 -27.05
N VAL A 55 14.25 -15.82 -25.83
CA VAL A 55 15.04 -16.54 -24.81
C VAL A 55 14.21 -17.69 -24.22
N VAL A 56 12.90 -17.47 -24.07
CA VAL A 56 11.92 -18.47 -23.66
C VAL A 56 10.92 -18.61 -24.80
N LEU A 57 10.84 -19.81 -25.37
CA LEU A 57 9.92 -20.06 -26.49
C LEU A 57 8.48 -20.18 -25.97
N PRO A 58 7.47 -19.84 -26.79
CA PRO A 58 6.07 -19.82 -26.36
C PRO A 58 5.49 -21.24 -26.33
N ASN A 59 5.97 -22.11 -25.45
CA ASN A 59 5.43 -23.44 -25.21
C ASN A 59 5.43 -23.76 -23.71
N GLU A 60 4.64 -24.77 -23.33
CA GLU A 60 4.41 -25.12 -21.93
C GLU A 60 5.69 -25.47 -21.18
N PHE A 61 6.55 -26.28 -21.80
CA PHE A 61 7.79 -26.75 -21.19
C PHE A 61 8.73 -25.59 -20.84
N GLU A 62 8.95 -24.69 -21.79
CA GLU A 62 9.82 -23.52 -21.62
C GLU A 62 9.28 -22.53 -20.57
N LEU A 63 7.96 -22.33 -20.52
CA LEU A 63 7.34 -21.50 -19.48
C LEU A 63 7.48 -22.12 -18.09
N ILE A 64 7.26 -23.44 -17.96
CA ILE A 64 7.43 -24.14 -16.68
C ILE A 64 8.89 -24.05 -16.20
N GLU A 65 9.86 -24.22 -17.09
CA GLU A 65 11.28 -24.09 -16.75
C GLU A 65 11.66 -22.66 -16.35
N MET A 66 11.08 -21.65 -17.02
CA MET A 66 11.22 -20.25 -16.62
C MET A 66 10.66 -20.03 -15.20
N PHE A 67 9.47 -20.55 -14.90
CA PHE A 67 8.86 -20.45 -13.56
C PHE A 67 9.69 -21.15 -12.48
N ARG A 68 10.23 -22.34 -12.79
CA ARG A 68 11.12 -23.10 -11.90
C ARG A 68 12.38 -22.31 -11.59
N THR A 69 13.04 -21.79 -12.61
CA THR A 69 14.28 -21.02 -12.48
C THR A 69 14.06 -19.76 -11.63
N ARG A 70 12.99 -19.00 -11.91
CA ARG A 70 12.62 -17.84 -11.09
C ARG A 70 12.39 -18.22 -9.63
N LYS A 71 11.73 -19.34 -9.35
CA LYS A 71 11.47 -19.82 -7.99
C LYS A 71 12.76 -20.15 -7.22
N GLU A 72 13.76 -20.68 -7.91
CA GLU A 72 15.09 -20.95 -7.34
C GLU A 72 15.81 -19.63 -6.98
N PHE A 73 15.79 -18.65 -7.89
CA PHE A 73 16.34 -17.32 -7.59
C PHE A 73 15.62 -16.62 -6.44
N LEU A 74 14.29 -16.70 -6.40
CA LEU A 74 13.46 -16.15 -5.33
C LEU A 74 13.86 -16.70 -3.95
N GLN A 75 14.25 -17.98 -3.87
CA GLN A 75 14.73 -18.57 -2.63
C GLN A 75 16.10 -17.98 -2.20
N LEU A 76 16.99 -17.70 -3.15
CA LEU A 76 18.25 -17.02 -2.88
C LEU A 76 18.02 -15.57 -2.42
N ASP A 77 17.10 -14.86 -3.09
CA ASP A 77 16.71 -13.50 -2.72
C ASP A 77 16.19 -13.46 -1.28
N TYR A 78 15.30 -14.38 -0.89
CA TYR A 78 14.77 -14.46 0.47
C TYR A 78 15.83 -14.70 1.53
N ASN A 79 16.77 -15.61 1.27
CA ASN A 79 17.85 -15.88 2.21
C ASN A 79 18.71 -14.64 2.41
N THR A 80 19.00 -13.94 1.32
CA THR A 80 19.77 -12.69 1.33
C THR A 80 19.04 -11.58 2.07
N ILE A 81 17.75 -11.42 1.79
CA ILE A 81 16.87 -10.45 2.44
C ILE A 81 16.80 -10.72 3.96
N ASN A 82 16.54 -11.96 4.36
CA ASN A 82 16.43 -12.35 5.76
C ASN A 82 17.74 -12.11 6.53
N GLU A 83 18.88 -12.48 5.95
CA GLU A 83 20.19 -12.23 6.56
C GLU A 83 20.48 -10.74 6.68
N THR A 84 20.16 -9.95 5.64
CA THR A 84 20.35 -8.49 5.65
C THR A 84 19.50 -7.83 6.73
N VAL A 85 18.23 -8.21 6.82
CA VAL A 85 17.31 -7.75 7.86
C VAL A 85 17.83 -8.06 9.26
N ARG A 86 18.29 -9.29 9.51
CA ARG A 86 18.85 -9.68 10.82
C ARG A 86 20.07 -8.84 11.17
N ARG A 87 20.94 -8.56 10.19
CA ARG A 87 22.12 -7.71 10.41
C ARG A 87 21.73 -6.27 10.71
N ILE A 88 20.80 -5.68 9.96
CA ILE A 88 20.31 -4.32 10.20
C ILE A 88 19.76 -4.23 11.63
N TRP A 89 18.91 -5.18 12.02
CA TRP A 89 18.34 -5.21 13.37
C TRP A 89 19.39 -5.30 14.47
N PHE A 90 20.41 -6.16 14.31
CA PHE A 90 21.54 -6.24 15.24
C PHE A 90 22.34 -4.92 15.32
N PHE A 91 22.49 -4.19 14.22
CA PHE A 91 23.13 -2.88 14.20
C PHE A 91 22.29 -1.81 14.89
N GLU A 92 20.95 -1.84 14.78
CA GLU A 92 20.05 -0.96 15.52
C GLU A 92 20.23 -1.15 17.04
N THR A 93 20.16 -2.40 17.51
CA THR A 93 20.26 -2.72 18.95
C THR A 93 21.59 -2.25 19.53
N LYS A 94 22.68 -2.35 18.75
CA LYS A 94 24.01 -1.90 19.19
C LYS A 94 24.20 -0.39 19.21
N ARG A 95 23.39 0.37 18.46
CA ARG A 95 23.56 1.81 18.30
C ARG A 95 22.51 2.64 19.04
N ASP A 96 21.56 1.98 19.70
CA ASP A 96 20.43 2.61 20.39
C ASP A 96 19.67 3.59 19.46
N LYS A 97 19.57 3.21 18.19
CA LYS A 97 18.88 3.96 17.13
C LYS A 97 17.91 3.03 16.42
N GLU A 98 16.63 3.32 16.55
CA GLU A 98 15.56 2.65 15.81
C GLU A 98 15.40 3.27 14.41
N TYR A 99 15.48 2.46 13.35
CA TYR A 99 15.07 2.89 12.00
C TYR A 99 13.56 2.64 11.83
N GLY A 100 12.87 3.51 11.08
CA GLY A 100 11.43 3.36 10.82
C GLY A 100 11.05 2.02 10.19
N SER A 101 11.95 1.39 9.42
CA SER A 101 11.74 0.11 8.75
C SER A 101 11.55 -1.07 9.70
N SER A 102 12.11 -1.02 10.92
CA SER A 102 11.96 -2.11 11.91
C SER A 102 10.55 -2.19 12.49
N LYS A 103 9.77 -1.10 12.43
CA LYS A 103 8.39 -1.04 12.95
C LYS A 103 7.38 -1.91 12.21
N SER A 104 7.69 -2.35 10.99
CA SER A 104 6.84 -3.28 10.21
C SER A 104 7.61 -4.51 9.74
N MET A 105 8.58 -4.96 10.55
CA MET A 105 9.39 -6.13 10.23
C MET A 105 8.54 -7.41 10.12
N GLU A 106 7.51 -7.53 10.95
CA GLU A 106 6.57 -8.67 10.88
C GLU A 106 5.84 -8.71 9.53
N ASP A 107 5.31 -7.57 9.09
CA ASP A 107 4.63 -7.44 7.80
C ASP A 107 5.58 -7.75 6.64
N PHE A 108 6.83 -7.33 6.78
CA PHE A 108 7.87 -7.58 5.81
C PHE A 108 8.16 -9.08 5.68
N LEU A 109 8.48 -9.74 6.80
CA LEU A 109 8.74 -11.17 6.84
C LEU A 109 7.53 -11.96 6.35
N TYR A 110 6.33 -11.59 6.77
CA TYR A 110 5.08 -12.21 6.32
C TYR A 110 4.99 -12.24 4.79
N ILE A 111 5.19 -11.09 4.14
CA ILE A 111 5.09 -11.01 2.68
C ILE A 111 6.21 -11.82 2.00
N ILE A 112 7.44 -11.72 2.49
CA ILE A 112 8.58 -12.49 1.97
C ILE A 112 8.28 -13.99 2.01
N TYR A 113 7.78 -14.52 3.12
CA TYR A 113 7.46 -15.95 3.23
C TYR A 113 6.30 -16.38 2.32
N ARG A 114 5.34 -15.48 2.04
CA ARG A 114 4.15 -15.76 1.20
C ARG A 114 4.38 -15.53 -0.29
N MET A 115 5.46 -14.85 -0.65
CA MET A 115 5.71 -14.47 -2.03
C MET A 115 5.94 -15.71 -2.94
N LYS A 116 6.42 -16.83 -2.40
CA LYS A 116 6.48 -18.11 -3.12
C LYS A 116 5.08 -18.61 -3.51
N ASP A 117 4.16 -18.65 -2.55
CA ASP A 117 2.78 -19.09 -2.77
C ASP A 117 2.05 -18.16 -3.76
N ILE A 118 2.28 -16.85 -3.66
CA ILE A 118 1.73 -15.84 -4.56
C ILE A 118 2.21 -16.08 -5.99
N GLN A 119 3.52 -16.27 -6.19
CA GLN A 119 4.11 -16.55 -7.50
C GLN A 119 3.54 -17.85 -8.09
N GLU A 120 3.42 -18.93 -7.30
CA GLU A 120 2.82 -20.20 -7.75
C GLU A 120 1.32 -20.07 -8.12
N ARG A 121 0.58 -19.17 -7.45
CA ARG A 121 -0.80 -18.86 -7.84
C ARG A 121 -0.85 -18.07 -9.14
N ILE A 122 0.04 -17.10 -9.34
CA ILE A 122 0.14 -16.34 -10.58
C ILE A 122 0.51 -17.28 -11.75
N ASP A 123 1.48 -18.18 -11.56
CA ASP A 123 1.87 -19.15 -12.60
C ASP A 123 0.69 -19.98 -13.09
N ARG A 124 -0.15 -20.45 -12.15
CA ARG A 124 -1.37 -21.19 -12.48
C ARG A 124 -2.37 -20.33 -13.24
N VAL A 125 -2.55 -19.08 -12.84
CA VAL A 125 -3.43 -18.13 -13.56
C VAL A 125 -2.91 -17.90 -14.98
N ILE A 126 -1.60 -17.75 -15.17
CA ILE A 126 -1.00 -17.64 -16.51
C ILE A 126 -1.31 -18.90 -17.34
N LEU A 127 -0.92 -20.08 -16.85
CA LEU A 127 -1.08 -21.34 -17.59
C LEU A 127 -2.53 -21.64 -17.96
N ASN A 128 -3.48 -21.39 -17.05
CA ASN A 128 -4.90 -21.64 -17.27
C ASN A 128 -5.52 -20.71 -18.32
N ASN A 129 -4.91 -19.56 -18.59
CA ASN A 129 -5.44 -18.53 -19.48
C ASN A 129 -4.74 -18.48 -20.85
N ILE A 130 -3.75 -19.35 -21.09
CA ILE A 130 -3.15 -19.53 -22.42
C ILE A 130 -4.08 -20.38 -23.28
N ARG A 131 -4.56 -19.81 -24.39
CA ARG A 131 -5.41 -20.50 -25.38
C ARG A 131 -4.59 -20.95 -26.58
N GLU A 132 -3.65 -20.12 -27.01
CA GLU A 132 -2.70 -20.45 -28.06
C GLU A 132 -1.26 -20.20 -27.60
N TRP A 133 -0.41 -21.17 -27.90
CA TRP A 133 1.04 -21.13 -27.66
C TRP A 133 1.73 -20.23 -28.70
N LYS A 134 1.41 -18.94 -28.64
CA LYS A 134 1.94 -17.88 -29.51
C LYS A 134 2.56 -16.77 -28.67
N LYS A 135 3.70 -16.26 -29.15
CA LYS A 135 4.46 -15.18 -28.52
C LYS A 135 3.58 -13.95 -28.20
N ASP A 136 2.79 -13.50 -29.17
CA ASP A 136 1.90 -12.33 -29.01
C ASP A 136 0.81 -12.55 -27.96
N GLU A 137 0.33 -13.78 -27.81
CA GLU A 137 -0.71 -14.10 -26.82
C GLU A 137 -0.13 -14.09 -25.41
N LEU A 138 1.02 -14.74 -25.21
CA LEU A 138 1.75 -14.68 -23.95
C LEU A 138 2.08 -13.24 -23.59
N ALA A 139 2.66 -12.48 -24.52
CA ALA A 139 3.01 -11.09 -24.29
C ALA A 139 1.81 -10.26 -23.81
N LYS A 140 0.63 -10.45 -24.41
CA LYS A 140 -0.61 -9.78 -23.97
C LYS A 140 -1.01 -10.14 -22.54
N LEU A 141 -0.93 -11.41 -22.14
CA LEU A 141 -1.19 -11.83 -20.76
C LEU A 141 -0.24 -11.13 -19.79
N TYR A 142 1.05 -11.06 -20.13
CA TYR A 142 2.05 -10.36 -19.31
C TYR A 142 1.81 -8.85 -19.22
N PHE A 143 1.48 -8.19 -20.32
CA PHE A 143 1.11 -6.77 -20.29
C PHE A 143 -0.11 -6.52 -19.40
N LEU A 144 -1.11 -7.39 -19.47
CA LEU A 144 -2.31 -7.32 -18.64
C LEU A 144 -2.01 -7.53 -17.15
N MET A 145 -1.14 -8.48 -16.82
CA MET A 145 -0.66 -8.67 -15.44
C MET A 145 0.04 -7.42 -14.91
N ILE A 146 0.96 -6.86 -15.69
CA ILE A 146 1.71 -5.66 -15.30
C ILE A 146 0.74 -4.50 -15.05
N LYS A 147 -0.23 -4.28 -15.95
CA LYS A 147 -1.30 -3.29 -15.77
C LYS A 147 -2.03 -3.51 -14.44
N VAL A 148 -2.53 -4.72 -14.18
CA VAL A 148 -3.27 -5.03 -12.94
C VAL A 148 -2.41 -4.79 -11.69
N PHE A 149 -1.14 -5.17 -11.70
CA PHE A 149 -0.25 -4.93 -10.57
C PHE A 149 0.03 -3.44 -10.34
N LEU A 150 0.14 -2.64 -11.41
CA LEU A 150 0.28 -1.19 -11.30
C LEU A 150 -0.99 -0.55 -10.72
N GLU A 151 -2.18 -0.96 -11.18
CA GLU A 151 -3.47 -0.48 -10.64
C GLU A 151 -3.59 -0.81 -9.14
N ILE A 152 -3.20 -2.02 -8.72
CA ILE A 152 -3.21 -2.40 -7.30
C ILE A 152 -2.20 -1.57 -6.49
N ASP A 153 -1.00 -1.29 -7.03
CA ASP A 153 -0.03 -0.44 -6.33
C ASP A 153 -0.55 1.00 -6.19
N GLU A 154 -1.25 1.52 -7.20
CA GLU A 154 -1.90 2.82 -7.18
C GLU A 154 -3.02 2.88 -6.13
N GLU A 155 -3.93 1.89 -6.10
CA GLU A 155 -4.96 1.75 -5.05
C GLU A 155 -4.34 1.82 -3.63
N VAL A 156 -3.23 1.11 -3.42
CA VAL A 156 -2.52 1.07 -2.14
C VAL A 156 -1.84 2.41 -1.84
N ASN A 157 -1.20 3.04 -2.82
CA ASN A 157 -0.61 4.37 -2.67
C ASN A 157 -1.65 5.41 -2.29
N GLU A 158 -2.85 5.34 -2.87
CA GLU A 158 -3.96 6.21 -2.48
C GLU A 158 -4.34 6.02 -1.01
N ILE A 159 -4.48 4.76 -0.55
CA ILE A 159 -4.80 4.44 0.86
C ILE A 159 -3.71 4.99 1.80
N VAL A 160 -2.43 4.80 1.45
CA VAL A 160 -1.28 5.29 2.22
C VAL A 160 -1.30 6.83 2.27
N ASN A 161 -1.46 7.49 1.13
CA ASN A 161 -1.52 8.94 1.05
C ASN A 161 -2.73 9.52 1.81
N ARG A 162 -3.89 8.85 1.78
CA ARG A 162 -5.05 9.23 2.60
C ARG A 162 -4.75 9.12 4.09
N SER A 163 -4.16 8.00 4.52
CA SER A 163 -3.79 7.77 5.92
C SER A 163 -2.75 8.77 6.43
N MET A 164 -1.71 9.06 5.65
CA MET A 164 -0.67 10.01 6.06
C MET A 164 -1.22 11.43 6.18
N ARG A 165 -2.13 11.83 5.29
CA ARG A 165 -2.83 13.13 5.39
C ARG A 165 -3.66 13.21 6.66
N TYR A 166 -4.37 12.14 7.02
CA TYR A 166 -5.10 12.06 8.27
C TYR A 166 -4.18 12.23 9.49
N GLU A 167 -3.12 11.43 9.59
CA GLU A 167 -2.17 11.50 10.70
C GLU A 167 -1.53 12.88 10.83
N PHE A 168 -1.17 13.50 9.70
CA PHE A 168 -0.63 14.85 9.69
C PHE A 168 -1.63 15.89 10.19
N ALA A 169 -2.88 15.83 9.73
CA ALA A 169 -3.95 16.71 10.19
C ALA A 169 -4.19 16.55 11.69
N ARG A 170 -4.29 15.29 12.15
CA ARG A 170 -4.46 14.92 13.56
C ARG A 170 -3.33 15.48 14.41
N MET A 171 -2.08 15.25 14.01
CA MET A 171 -0.90 15.77 14.71
C MET A 171 -0.94 17.30 14.83
N LEU A 172 -1.26 18.02 13.75
CA LEU A 172 -1.32 19.48 13.78
C LEU A 172 -2.41 19.99 14.71
N ILE A 173 -3.61 19.42 14.65
CA ILE A 173 -4.72 19.79 15.55
C ILE A 173 -4.31 19.54 17.01
N LEU A 174 -3.78 18.35 17.31
CA LEU A 174 -3.38 17.98 18.68
C LEU A 174 -2.28 18.87 19.27
N ASN A 175 -1.36 19.34 18.43
CA ASN A 175 -0.25 20.18 18.89
C ASN A 175 -0.69 21.57 19.36
N VAL A 176 -1.86 22.05 18.94
CA VAL A 176 -2.42 23.32 19.41
C VAL A 176 -3.05 23.19 20.81
N PHE A 177 -3.38 21.96 21.22
CA PHE A 177 -3.96 21.72 22.54
C PHE A 177 -2.89 21.43 23.61
N PRO A 178 -3.14 21.84 24.87
CA PRO A 178 -2.31 21.45 26.01
C PRO A 178 -2.25 19.93 26.17
N SER A 179 -1.10 19.41 26.63
CA SER A 179 -0.83 17.98 26.75
C SER A 179 -1.93 17.20 27.48
N GLU A 180 -2.54 17.80 28.50
CA GLU A 180 -3.61 17.22 29.33
C GLU A 180 -4.92 16.95 28.56
N LYS A 181 -5.13 17.62 27.43
CA LYS A 181 -6.33 17.47 26.59
C LYS A 181 -6.09 16.65 25.32
N ARG A 182 -4.83 16.36 24.99
CA ARG A 182 -4.45 15.70 23.72
C ARG A 182 -5.03 14.30 23.58
N GLU A 183 -5.10 13.53 24.66
CA GLU A 183 -5.65 12.16 24.63
C GLU A 183 -7.15 12.18 24.29
N LYS A 184 -7.95 12.94 25.04
CA LYS A 184 -9.40 13.09 24.83
C LYS A 184 -9.74 13.66 23.45
N ILE A 185 -8.96 14.64 22.98
CA ILE A 185 -9.15 15.22 21.65
C ILE A 185 -8.70 14.23 20.59
N GLY A 186 -7.63 13.46 20.82
CA GLY A 186 -7.17 12.40 19.93
C GLY A 186 -8.25 11.37 19.67
N ASP A 187 -8.86 10.84 20.73
CA ASP A 187 -9.97 9.87 20.64
C ASP A 187 -11.17 10.46 19.89
N LEU A 188 -11.46 11.74 20.08
CA LEU A 188 -12.54 12.44 19.40
C LEU A 188 -12.25 12.61 17.91
N LEU A 189 -11.02 12.99 17.54
CA LEU A 189 -10.59 13.09 16.15
C LEU A 189 -10.65 11.73 15.48
N ASP A 190 -10.17 10.67 16.14
CA ASP A 190 -10.24 9.30 15.63
C ASP A 190 -11.71 8.92 15.34
N GLN A 191 -12.64 9.22 16.24
CA GLN A 191 -14.07 8.97 16.03
C GLN A 191 -14.73 9.80 14.92
N ILE A 192 -14.21 10.99 14.61
CA ILE A 192 -14.73 11.91 13.58
C ILE A 192 -14.20 11.52 12.20
N PHE A 193 -12.93 11.12 12.11
CA PHE A 193 -12.22 10.98 10.84
C PHE A 193 -12.10 9.54 10.31
N LEU A 194 -12.45 8.51 11.09
CA LEU A 194 -12.20 7.10 10.77
C LEU A 194 -13.02 6.47 9.62
N LYS A 195 -13.93 7.18 8.93
CA LYS A 195 -14.93 6.50 8.08
C LYS A 195 -14.79 6.63 6.56
N SER A 196 -14.32 7.74 5.99
CA SER A 196 -14.04 7.87 4.55
C SER A 196 -13.42 9.23 4.18
N GLN A 197 -12.93 9.38 2.94
CA GLN A 197 -12.46 10.67 2.40
C GLN A 197 -13.60 11.72 2.36
N THR A 198 -14.82 11.27 2.08
CA THR A 198 -16.03 12.08 2.10
C THR A 198 -16.32 12.55 3.52
N ASP A 199 -16.14 11.69 4.52
CA ASP A 199 -16.34 12.02 5.93
C ASP A 199 -15.28 12.99 6.44
N LEU A 200 -14.02 12.84 6.01
CA LEU A 200 -12.94 13.75 6.37
C LEU A 200 -13.12 15.14 5.71
N LYS A 201 -13.53 15.19 4.44
CA LYS A 201 -13.90 16.44 3.75
C LYS A 201 -15.11 17.10 4.40
N THR A 202 -16.12 16.33 4.76
CA THR A 202 -17.33 16.84 5.43
C THR A 202 -16.99 17.37 6.82
N ALA A 203 -16.19 16.63 7.60
CA ALA A 203 -15.72 17.07 8.91
C ALA A 203 -14.88 18.35 8.84
N PHE A 204 -13.96 18.44 7.87
CA PHE A 204 -13.17 19.66 7.63
C PHE A 204 -14.02 20.84 7.18
N LYS A 205 -15.01 20.60 6.32
CA LYS A 205 -15.94 21.65 5.89
C LYS A 205 -16.82 22.14 7.04
N SER A 206 -17.40 21.23 7.82
CA SER A 206 -18.13 21.53 9.05
C SER A 206 -17.28 22.29 10.06
N PHE A 207 -15.98 21.97 10.15
CA PHE A 207 -15.03 22.70 10.99
C PHE A 207 -14.82 24.14 10.50
N LEU A 208 -14.55 24.34 9.20
CA LEU A 208 -14.32 25.68 8.62
C LEU A 208 -15.57 26.56 8.64
N GLU A 209 -16.75 25.95 8.48
CA GLU A 209 -18.04 26.65 8.49
C GLU A 209 -18.62 26.83 9.91
N GLU A 210 -17.92 26.35 10.95
CA GLU A 210 -18.40 26.30 12.35
C GLU A 210 -19.76 25.59 12.51
N ARG A 211 -20.07 24.62 11.63
CA ARG A 211 -21.33 23.86 11.61
C ARG A 211 -21.13 22.51 12.28
N PHE A 212 -21.42 22.46 13.58
CA PHE A 212 -21.24 21.29 14.42
C PHE A 212 -22.57 20.55 14.66
N GLU A 213 -23.11 19.94 13.59
CA GLU A 213 -24.44 19.29 13.63
C GLU A 213 -24.43 17.91 14.33
N ASP A 214 -23.27 17.23 14.34
CA ASP A 214 -23.06 15.97 15.06
C ASP A 214 -22.56 16.24 16.50
N GLU A 215 -23.02 15.47 17.48
CA GLU A 215 -22.60 15.54 18.89
C GLU A 215 -21.08 15.52 19.09
N LYS A 216 -20.36 14.74 18.28
CA LYS A 216 -18.89 14.66 18.30
C LYS A 216 -18.25 15.94 17.77
N MET A 217 -18.79 16.47 16.68
CA MET A 217 -18.37 17.75 16.12
C MET A 217 -18.68 18.90 17.07
N ALA A 218 -19.80 18.85 17.79
CA ALA A 218 -20.16 19.86 18.80
C ALA A 218 -19.20 19.83 19.99
N THR A 219 -18.80 18.63 20.42
CA THR A 219 -17.79 18.43 21.46
C THR A 219 -16.43 18.99 21.01
N LEU A 220 -16.03 18.75 19.76
CA LEU A 220 -14.79 19.31 19.20
C LEU A 220 -14.88 20.85 19.12
N GLY A 221 -16.03 21.37 18.68
CA GLY A 221 -16.33 22.81 18.63
C GLY A 221 -16.23 23.48 20.00
N ALA A 222 -16.63 22.81 21.08
CA ALA A 222 -16.47 23.31 22.44
C ALA A 222 -14.98 23.46 22.82
N TYR A 223 -14.15 22.45 22.54
CA TYR A 223 -12.71 22.52 22.79
C TYR A 223 -12.03 23.60 21.95
N LEU A 224 -12.42 23.79 20.70
CA LEU A 224 -11.86 24.84 19.84
C LEU A 224 -12.17 26.24 20.34
N LYS A 225 -13.34 26.46 20.96
CA LYS A 225 -13.72 27.76 21.54
C LYS A 225 -12.85 28.15 22.74
N GLU A 226 -12.18 27.19 23.37
CA GLU A 226 -11.21 27.45 24.44
C GLU A 226 -9.86 27.97 23.91
N LEU A 227 -9.60 27.83 22.60
CA LEU A 227 -8.39 28.33 21.94
C LEU A 227 -8.50 29.82 21.58
N SER A 228 -7.36 30.49 21.56
CA SER A 228 -7.27 31.87 21.10
C SER A 228 -7.70 32.00 19.62
N PRO A 229 -8.13 33.20 19.19
CA PRO A 229 -8.46 33.43 17.78
C PRO A 229 -7.32 33.09 16.81
N ILE A 230 -6.06 33.31 17.22
CA ILE A 230 -4.87 33.04 16.41
C ILE A 230 -4.67 31.52 16.24
N GLU A 231 -4.82 30.75 17.32
CA GLU A 231 -4.72 29.29 17.30
C GLU A 231 -5.82 28.65 16.44
N ARG A 232 -7.06 29.14 16.57
CA ARG A 232 -8.17 28.70 15.71
C ARG A 232 -7.91 29.01 14.23
N GLN A 233 -7.40 30.20 13.92
CA GLN A 233 -7.07 30.58 12.55
C GLN A 233 -5.90 29.76 11.99
N ALA A 234 -4.92 29.39 12.81
CA ALA A 234 -3.84 28.50 12.41
C ALA A 234 -4.37 27.10 12.05
N ILE A 235 -5.27 26.54 12.87
CA ILE A 235 -5.92 25.26 12.56
C ILE A 235 -6.75 25.36 11.27
N ALA A 236 -7.53 26.43 11.10
CA ALA A 236 -8.34 26.64 9.89
C ALA A 236 -7.48 26.70 8.61
N LYS A 237 -6.37 27.45 8.61
CA LYS A 237 -5.45 27.52 7.46
C LYS A 237 -4.79 26.17 7.13
N VAL A 238 -4.47 25.38 8.15
CA VAL A 238 -3.95 24.02 7.97
C VAL A 238 -5.00 23.13 7.29
N ILE A 239 -6.23 23.16 7.78
CA ILE A 239 -7.35 22.38 7.24
C ILE A 239 -7.66 22.81 5.79
N GLU A 240 -7.71 24.12 5.51
CA GLU A 240 -7.86 24.67 4.16
C GLU A 240 -6.75 24.17 3.23
N SER A 241 -5.50 24.22 3.67
CA SER A 241 -4.36 23.75 2.88
C SER A 241 -4.45 22.25 2.59
N LEU A 242 -4.95 21.45 3.54
CA LEU A 242 -5.16 20.02 3.35
C LEU A 242 -6.35 19.73 2.42
N MET A 243 -7.40 20.55 2.45
CA MET A 243 -8.56 20.42 1.57
C MET A 243 -8.21 20.61 0.09
N ILE A 244 -7.25 21.48 -0.25
CA ILE A 244 -6.78 21.69 -1.64
C ILE A 244 -6.26 20.38 -2.26
N TYR A 245 -5.69 19.48 -1.46
CA TYR A 245 -5.18 18.19 -1.93
C TYR A 245 -6.22 17.05 -1.85
N ILE A 246 -7.44 17.33 -1.38
CA ILE A 246 -8.56 16.38 -1.27
C ILE A 246 -9.57 16.57 -2.43
N GLU A 247 -9.49 17.67 -3.18
CA GLU A 247 -10.20 17.88 -4.45
C GLU A 247 -9.59 17.07 -5.60
#